data_AF-A0A930EUM0-F1
#
_entry.id   AF-A0A930EUM0-F1
#
_cell.length_a   1.000
_cell.length_b   1.000
_cell.length_c   1.000
_cell.angle_alpha   90.00
_cell.angle_beta   90.00
_cell.angle_gamma   90.00
#
_symmetry.space_group_name_H-M   'P 1'
#
loop_
_entity.id
_entity.type
_entity.pdbx_description
1 polymer ?
#
loop_
_entity_poly.entity_id
_entity_poly.type
_entity_poly.pdbx_seq_one_letter_code
_entity_poly.pdbx_strand_id
1 'polypeptide(L)'
;INQLIELLTHYGPVFSVWLDGACGEGPNGKVQVYDWQRIYDTVRALAPEAVISVCGPDVRWCGNEAGSVRANEWSVVPASLREAERTAEKSQKADDGEFSRQVASGDEDLGSREALAGYCGPLAWYPAEVNTSTRKGWFHHDVEDSQVRSVDELFSIWKGSVGGNATFLLNVPPNRDGLLADADVEVLARLGEKIADFRARRIEAFRKDDGNTVTLRFDTPRTVSAVVLEEDIAQGQRIDEAVVASCANGGDEQEIARAHSVGYRRIITLEKPVTATQVRVTVTKSRQGFYLADAYVIEA
;
A
#
# COMPACT_ATOMS: atom_id res chain seq x y z
N ILE A 1 -27.62 -10.10 -1.48
CA ILE A 1 -27.83 -10.01 -2.95
C ILE A 1 -28.73 -8.84 -3.33
N ASN A 2 -30.00 -8.77 -2.91
CA ASN A 2 -30.88 -7.65 -3.31
C ASN A 2 -30.30 -6.25 -2.97
N GLN A 3 -29.75 -6.08 -1.77
CA GLN A 3 -29.05 -4.83 -1.40
C GLN A 3 -27.88 -4.51 -2.34
N LEU A 4 -27.10 -5.51 -2.73
CA LEU A 4 -25.99 -5.32 -3.67
C LEU A 4 -26.49 -4.88 -5.04
N ILE A 5 -27.61 -5.45 -5.51
CA ILE A 5 -28.23 -5.03 -6.78
C ILE A 5 -28.64 -3.56 -6.72
N GLU A 6 -29.30 -3.13 -5.64
CA GLU A 6 -29.70 -1.73 -5.45
C GLU A 6 -28.48 -0.79 -5.48
N LEU A 7 -27.42 -1.12 -4.72
CA LEU A 7 -26.21 -0.31 -4.65
C LEU A 7 -25.46 -0.23 -5.99
N LEU A 8 -25.38 -1.33 -6.74
CA LEU A 8 -24.62 -1.39 -8.00
C LEU A 8 -25.40 -0.87 -9.21
N THR A 9 -26.69 -0.57 -9.08
CA THR A 9 -27.51 -0.10 -10.22
C THR A 9 -28.03 1.31 -10.08
N HIS A 10 -28.15 1.85 -8.86
CA HIS A 10 -28.77 3.16 -8.63
C HIS A 10 -27.78 4.31 -8.36
N TYR A 11 -26.48 4.02 -8.19
CA TYR A 11 -25.49 5.01 -7.73
C TYR A 11 -24.36 5.30 -8.74
N GLY A 12 -24.53 4.87 -10.00
CA GLY A 12 -23.53 5.06 -11.05
C GLY A 12 -22.35 4.07 -10.95
N PRO A 13 -21.23 4.35 -11.63
CA PRO A 13 -20.07 3.47 -11.62
C PRO A 13 -19.50 3.28 -10.22
N VAL A 14 -19.33 2.01 -9.84
CA VAL A 14 -18.69 1.61 -8.58
C VAL A 14 -17.30 1.07 -8.91
N PHE A 15 -16.27 1.62 -8.26
CA PHE A 15 -14.89 1.18 -8.48
C PHE A 15 -14.46 0.06 -7.53
N SER A 16 -15.13 -0.07 -6.37
CA SER A 16 -14.79 -1.06 -5.34
C SER A 16 -16.03 -1.50 -4.56
N VAL A 17 -16.10 -2.80 -4.26
CA VAL A 17 -17.04 -3.41 -3.33
C VAL A 17 -16.23 -4.00 -2.18
N TRP A 18 -16.33 -3.38 -1.01
CA TRP A 18 -15.57 -3.78 0.18
C TRP A 18 -16.41 -4.74 1.03
N LEU A 19 -15.97 -6.00 1.13
CA LEU A 19 -16.68 -7.06 1.84
C LEU A 19 -15.91 -7.41 3.11
N ASP A 20 -16.31 -6.83 4.22
CA ASP A 20 -15.67 -7.05 5.52
C ASP A 20 -15.71 -8.53 5.95
N GLY A 21 -14.60 -9.01 6.52
CA GLY A 21 -14.48 -10.35 7.09
C GLY A 21 -14.74 -10.42 8.60
N ALA A 22 -14.79 -9.28 9.29
CA ALA A 22 -15.00 -9.23 10.74
C ALA A 22 -16.31 -9.91 11.14
N CYS A 23 -16.23 -10.81 12.13
CA CYS A 23 -17.39 -11.54 12.63
C CYS A 23 -17.31 -11.76 14.15
N GLY A 24 -18.09 -10.95 14.89
CA GLY A 24 -18.15 -10.95 16.35
C GLY A 24 -19.19 -11.89 16.99
N GLU A 25 -19.88 -12.73 16.21
CA GLU A 25 -20.90 -13.67 16.74
C GLU A 25 -20.30 -14.67 17.75
N GLY A 26 -19.03 -15.04 17.59
CA GLY A 26 -18.32 -15.93 18.51
C GLY A 26 -18.81 -17.39 18.50
N PRO A 27 -18.31 -18.25 19.40
CA PRO A 27 -18.56 -19.69 19.37
C PRO A 27 -20.04 -20.11 19.50
N ASN A 28 -20.86 -19.25 20.12
CA ASN A 28 -22.27 -19.52 20.41
C ASN A 28 -23.23 -18.64 19.61
N GLY A 29 -22.70 -17.79 18.72
CA GLY A 29 -23.53 -16.89 17.91
C GLY A 29 -24.06 -17.56 16.65
N LYS A 30 -24.64 -16.75 15.78
CA LYS A 30 -25.19 -17.20 14.50
C LYS A 30 -24.07 -17.61 13.55
N VAL A 31 -24.32 -18.69 12.81
CA VAL A 31 -23.45 -19.14 11.73
C VAL A 31 -24.11 -18.77 10.40
N GLN A 32 -23.63 -17.71 9.77
CA GLN A 32 -24.02 -17.35 8.41
C GLN A 32 -23.04 -17.99 7.43
N VAL A 33 -23.55 -18.85 6.54
CA VAL A 33 -22.78 -19.35 5.40
C VAL A 33 -23.08 -18.44 4.22
N TYR A 34 -22.10 -17.63 3.82
CA TYR A 34 -22.24 -16.74 2.67
C TYR A 34 -22.00 -17.51 1.36
N ASP A 35 -22.89 -17.31 0.40
CA ASP A 35 -22.68 -17.75 -0.98
C ASP A 35 -21.80 -16.71 -1.71
N TRP A 36 -20.49 -16.78 -1.44
CA TRP A 36 -19.50 -15.84 -1.96
C TRP A 36 -19.46 -15.83 -3.48
N GLN A 37 -19.56 -16.99 -4.13
CA GLN A 37 -19.56 -17.06 -5.60
C GLN A 37 -20.75 -16.30 -6.19
N ARG A 38 -21.94 -16.46 -5.61
CA ARG A 38 -23.12 -15.69 -6.04
C ARG A 38 -22.96 -14.19 -5.82
N ILE A 39 -22.29 -13.76 -4.74
CA ILE A 39 -21.96 -12.35 -4.50
C ILE A 39 -21.03 -11.85 -5.61
N TYR A 40 -19.96 -12.59 -5.92
CA TYR A 40 -18.99 -12.21 -6.94
C TYR A 40 -19.61 -12.14 -8.33
N ASP A 41 -20.40 -13.14 -8.72
CA ASP A 41 -21.09 -13.16 -10.01
C ASP A 41 -22.04 -11.95 -10.13
N THR A 42 -22.68 -11.55 -9.03
CA THR A 42 -23.52 -10.35 -9.00
C THR A 42 -22.70 -9.08 -9.21
N VAL A 43 -21.56 -8.91 -8.52
CA VAL A 43 -20.68 -7.75 -8.73
C VAL A 43 -20.17 -7.71 -10.17
N ARG A 44 -19.65 -8.84 -10.68
CA ARG A 44 -19.11 -8.91 -12.05
C ARG A 44 -20.13 -8.62 -13.12
N ALA A 45 -21.40 -9.01 -12.92
CA ALA A 45 -22.46 -8.74 -13.87
C ALA A 45 -22.89 -7.26 -13.89
N LEU A 46 -22.90 -6.59 -12.72
CA LEU A 46 -23.47 -5.24 -12.59
C LEU A 46 -22.42 -4.12 -12.60
N ALA A 47 -21.22 -4.39 -12.09
CA ALA A 47 -20.10 -3.46 -12.01
C ALA A 47 -18.79 -4.18 -12.38
N PRO A 48 -18.59 -4.54 -13.66
CA PRO A 48 -17.44 -5.36 -14.10
C PRO A 48 -16.07 -4.73 -13.84
N GLU A 49 -16.00 -3.40 -13.78
CA GLU A 49 -14.78 -2.65 -13.47
C GLU A 49 -14.49 -2.53 -11.96
N ALA A 50 -15.43 -2.96 -11.10
CA ALA A 50 -15.25 -2.90 -9.65
C ALA A 50 -14.31 -4.01 -9.17
N VAL A 51 -13.34 -3.63 -8.32
CA VAL A 51 -12.60 -4.60 -7.51
C VAL A 51 -13.43 -5.05 -6.31
N ILE A 52 -13.28 -6.30 -5.92
CA ILE A 52 -13.91 -6.88 -4.72
C ILE A 52 -12.81 -7.09 -3.67
N SER A 53 -12.90 -6.33 -2.58
CA SER A 53 -11.85 -6.22 -1.56
C SER A 53 -12.14 -7.08 -0.32
N VAL A 54 -11.07 -7.47 0.39
CA VAL A 54 -11.07 -8.20 1.68
C VAL A 54 -11.61 -9.63 1.59
N CYS A 55 -12.90 -9.85 1.78
CA CYS A 55 -13.54 -11.13 1.45
C CYS A 55 -13.82 -11.22 -0.07
N GLY A 56 -12.82 -10.89 -0.88
CA GLY A 56 -12.90 -10.79 -2.33
C GLY A 56 -11.61 -11.24 -3.00
N PRO A 57 -11.65 -11.58 -4.30
CA PRO A 57 -10.48 -12.09 -5.00
C PRO A 57 -9.50 -11.02 -5.49
N ASP A 58 -9.85 -9.72 -5.46
CA ASP A 58 -9.12 -8.69 -6.22
C ASP A 58 -8.13 -7.88 -5.38
N VAL A 59 -8.53 -7.45 -4.17
CA VAL A 59 -7.71 -6.61 -3.29
C VAL A 59 -7.64 -7.22 -1.90
N ARG A 60 -6.41 -7.38 -1.41
CA ARG A 60 -6.09 -8.03 -0.14
C ARG A 60 -6.06 -7.01 0.99
N TRP A 61 -6.69 -7.34 2.11
CA TRP A 61 -6.48 -6.61 3.35
C TRP A 61 -5.01 -6.76 3.82
N CYS A 62 -4.36 -5.66 4.23
CA CYS A 62 -2.96 -5.72 4.64
C CYS A 62 -2.71 -6.55 5.92
N GLY A 63 -3.75 -6.88 6.68
CA GLY A 63 -3.68 -7.71 7.89
C GLY A 63 -3.62 -6.93 9.20
N ASN A 64 -3.81 -5.61 9.15
CA ASN A 64 -3.95 -4.76 10.33
C ASN A 64 -4.77 -3.51 10.00
N GLU A 65 -5.21 -2.81 11.04
CA GLU A 65 -5.96 -1.55 10.93
C GLU A 65 -5.19 -0.35 11.48
N ALA A 66 -3.93 -0.57 11.89
CA ALA A 66 -3.02 0.43 12.46
C ALA A 66 -2.41 1.37 11.44
N GLY A 67 -2.54 1.04 10.14
CA GLY A 67 -1.74 1.65 9.10
C GLY A 67 -0.30 1.15 9.14
N SER A 68 -0.04 -0.01 9.78
CA SER A 68 1.26 -0.67 9.73
C SER A 68 1.48 -1.21 8.33
N VAL A 69 2.71 -1.08 7.84
CA VAL A 69 3.10 -1.37 6.47
C VAL A 69 4.25 -2.37 6.45
N ARG A 70 4.20 -3.33 5.53
CA ARG A 70 5.31 -4.28 5.34
C ARG A 70 6.51 -3.55 4.75
N ALA A 71 7.70 -3.88 5.23
CA ALA A 71 8.93 -3.47 4.57
C ALA A 71 8.99 -4.01 3.13
N ASN A 72 8.50 -5.24 2.94
CA ASN A 72 8.43 -5.91 1.65
C ASN A 72 7.00 -6.36 1.35
N GLU A 73 6.39 -5.76 0.33
CA GLU A 73 5.00 -6.05 -0.02
C GLU A 73 4.93 -6.67 -1.41
N TRP A 74 4.45 -7.90 -1.45
CA TRP A 74 4.32 -8.70 -2.66
C TRP A 74 2.86 -8.73 -3.08
N SER A 75 2.60 -8.31 -4.32
CA SER A 75 1.29 -8.48 -4.96
C SER A 75 1.13 -9.88 -5.53
N VAL A 76 2.24 -10.60 -5.78
CA VAL A 76 2.24 -12.02 -6.15
C VAL A 76 2.38 -12.87 -4.89
N VAL A 77 1.31 -13.57 -4.52
CA VAL A 77 1.20 -14.32 -3.26
C VAL A 77 0.47 -15.66 -3.47
N PRO A 78 0.50 -16.62 -2.52
CA PRO A 78 -0.31 -17.83 -2.59
C PRO A 78 -1.80 -17.54 -2.81
N ALA A 79 -2.43 -18.20 -3.79
CA ALA A 79 -3.83 -17.94 -4.13
C ALA A 79 -4.81 -18.26 -2.98
N SER A 80 -4.40 -19.11 -2.03
CA SER A 80 -5.16 -19.43 -0.82
C SER A 80 -5.43 -18.21 0.08
N LEU A 81 -4.66 -17.12 -0.05
CA LEU A 81 -4.91 -15.89 0.71
C LEU A 81 -6.23 -15.20 0.33
N ARG A 82 -6.80 -15.47 -0.86
CA ARG A 82 -8.14 -14.98 -1.24
C ARG A 82 -9.28 -15.57 -0.41
N GLU A 83 -8.99 -16.63 0.33
CA GLU A 83 -9.96 -17.36 1.17
C GLU A 83 -9.75 -17.10 2.67
N ALA A 84 -8.69 -16.38 3.06
CA ALA A 84 -8.29 -16.20 4.46
C ALA A 84 -9.41 -15.57 5.29
N GLU A 85 -9.94 -14.43 4.83
CA GLU A 85 -10.96 -13.67 5.54
C GLU A 85 -12.37 -14.26 5.45
N ARG A 86 -12.59 -15.27 4.58
CA ARG A 86 -13.90 -15.96 4.49
C ARG A 86 -14.11 -16.98 5.59
N THR A 87 -13.03 -17.42 6.21
CA THR A 87 -13.09 -18.43 7.27
C THR A 87 -13.19 -17.70 8.59
N ALA A 88 -14.32 -17.85 9.30
CA ALA A 88 -14.53 -17.17 10.57
C ALA A 88 -13.33 -17.32 11.52
N GLU A 89 -12.76 -18.52 11.68
CA GLU A 89 -11.58 -18.75 12.54
C GLU A 89 -10.35 -17.92 12.18
N LYS A 90 -10.20 -17.52 10.92
CA LYS A 90 -9.07 -16.74 10.40
C LYS A 90 -9.40 -15.26 10.21
N SER A 91 -10.67 -14.88 10.33
CA SER A 91 -11.11 -13.50 10.20
C SER A 91 -11.04 -12.73 11.52
N GLN A 92 -11.07 -11.41 11.43
CA GLN A 92 -11.04 -10.52 12.59
C GLN A 92 -12.15 -10.85 13.61
N LYS A 93 -11.75 -10.93 14.89
CA LYS A 93 -12.61 -11.36 16.00
C LYS A 93 -13.10 -10.25 16.91
N ALA A 94 -12.49 -9.07 16.85
CA ALA A 94 -12.85 -7.91 17.64
C ALA A 94 -12.58 -6.63 16.83
N ASP A 95 -13.54 -5.70 16.86
CA ASP A 95 -13.44 -4.33 16.35
C ASP A 95 -13.54 -3.37 17.54
N ASP A 96 -12.52 -3.40 18.40
CA ASP A 96 -12.35 -2.39 19.44
C ASP A 96 -11.23 -1.43 19.02
N GLY A 97 -11.31 -0.17 19.47
CA GLY A 97 -10.30 0.83 19.11
C GLY A 97 -8.87 0.48 19.60
N GLU A 98 -8.69 -0.57 20.42
CA GLU A 98 -7.36 -1.07 20.76
C GLU A 98 -6.79 -1.95 19.65
N PHE A 99 -7.63 -2.74 18.96
CA PHE A 99 -7.24 -3.53 17.80
C PHE A 99 -6.81 -2.68 16.59
N SER A 100 -7.40 -1.49 16.40
CA SER A 100 -6.95 -0.54 15.37
C SER A 100 -5.48 -0.13 15.51
N ARG A 101 -4.77 -0.54 16.57
CA ARG A 101 -3.34 -0.30 16.77
C ARG A 101 -2.51 -1.58 16.91
N GLN A 102 -3.11 -2.76 16.79
CA GLN A 102 -2.41 -4.04 16.92
C GLN A 102 -1.81 -4.49 15.57
N VAL A 103 -0.63 -5.10 15.63
CA VAL A 103 0.06 -5.71 14.49
C VAL A 103 0.25 -7.19 14.81
N ALA A 104 -0.34 -8.09 14.01
CA ALA A 104 -0.10 -9.52 14.14
C ALA A 104 1.22 -9.89 13.44
N SER A 105 2.14 -10.56 14.14
CA SER A 105 3.51 -10.84 13.69
C SER A 105 3.66 -12.00 12.69
N GLY A 106 2.57 -12.71 12.35
CA GLY A 106 2.61 -13.99 11.63
C GLY A 106 2.84 -13.92 10.12
N ASP A 107 2.63 -12.76 9.48
CA ASP A 107 2.45 -12.64 8.02
C ASP A 107 3.25 -11.47 7.41
N GLU A 108 4.46 -11.20 7.89
CA GLU A 108 5.32 -10.12 7.37
C GLU A 108 5.92 -10.42 5.99
N ASP A 109 6.05 -11.70 5.61
CA ASP A 109 6.59 -12.11 4.31
C ASP A 109 5.68 -13.10 3.60
N LEU A 110 4.91 -12.58 2.65
CA LEU A 110 3.88 -13.33 1.92
C LEU A 110 4.32 -13.84 0.55
N GLY A 111 5.50 -13.45 0.08
CA GLY A 111 5.84 -13.61 -1.35
C GLY A 111 7.30 -13.53 -1.72
N SER A 112 8.24 -13.46 -0.76
CA SER A 112 9.66 -13.64 -1.05
C SER A 112 9.93 -15.04 -1.64
N ARG A 113 11.14 -15.23 -2.18
CA ARG A 113 11.54 -16.55 -2.68
C ARG A 113 11.65 -17.54 -1.54
N GLU A 114 12.09 -17.07 -0.37
CA GLU A 114 12.23 -17.85 0.84
C GLU A 114 10.86 -18.32 1.34
N ALA A 115 9.87 -17.41 1.39
CA ALA A 115 8.50 -17.72 1.76
C ALA A 115 7.83 -18.70 0.78
N LEU A 116 8.18 -18.62 -0.51
CA LEU A 116 7.62 -19.46 -1.57
C LEU A 116 8.43 -20.72 -1.88
N ALA A 117 9.60 -20.94 -1.26
CA ALA A 117 10.54 -21.99 -1.66
C ALA A 117 9.94 -23.41 -1.63
N GLY A 118 9.03 -23.66 -0.68
CA GLY A 118 8.31 -24.94 -0.53
C GLY A 118 6.87 -24.92 -1.05
N TYR A 119 6.40 -23.78 -1.59
CA TYR A 119 5.02 -23.63 -2.04
C TYR A 119 4.85 -24.17 -3.47
N CYS A 120 4.01 -25.18 -3.64
CA CYS A 120 3.71 -25.80 -4.94
C CYS A 120 2.30 -25.49 -5.47
N GLY A 121 1.54 -24.66 -4.75
CA GLY A 121 0.19 -24.26 -5.15
C GLY A 121 0.18 -23.13 -6.18
N PRO A 122 -1.02 -22.75 -6.68
CA PRO A 122 -1.16 -21.62 -7.58
C PRO A 122 -0.85 -20.30 -6.87
N LEU A 123 -0.12 -19.42 -7.55
CA LEU A 123 0.04 -18.02 -7.14
C LEU A 123 -1.08 -17.16 -7.74
N ALA A 124 -1.35 -16.02 -7.10
CA ALA A 124 -2.31 -15.02 -7.56
C ALA A 124 -1.70 -13.62 -7.51
N TRP A 125 -2.15 -12.77 -8.43
CA TRP A 125 -2.06 -11.32 -8.24
C TRP A 125 -3.16 -10.91 -7.24
N TYR A 126 -2.76 -10.48 -6.05
CA TYR A 126 -3.63 -10.10 -4.95
C TYR A 126 -2.97 -8.97 -4.12
N PRO A 127 -2.94 -7.74 -4.67
CA PRO A 127 -2.24 -6.59 -4.10
C PRO A 127 -2.86 -6.15 -2.77
N ALA A 128 -2.04 -5.54 -1.92
CA ALA A 128 -2.45 -5.10 -0.59
C ALA A 128 -3.12 -3.72 -0.59
N GLU A 129 -4.11 -3.56 0.29
CA GLU A 129 -4.69 -2.29 0.71
C GLU A 129 -4.45 -2.10 2.20
N VAL A 130 -3.81 -0.98 2.55
CA VAL A 130 -3.58 -0.56 3.92
C VAL A 130 -4.73 0.34 4.33
N ASN A 131 -5.62 -0.18 5.16
CA ASN A 131 -6.73 0.59 5.73
C ASN A 131 -6.39 1.09 7.14
N THR A 132 -6.78 2.32 7.45
CA THR A 132 -6.74 2.85 8.82
C THR A 132 -7.69 4.04 8.96
N SER A 133 -7.91 4.50 10.19
CA SER A 133 -8.73 5.67 10.50
C SER A 133 -7.88 6.90 10.83
N THR A 134 -8.37 8.10 10.53
CA THR A 134 -7.82 9.36 11.05
C THR A 134 -7.85 9.42 12.58
N ARG A 135 -8.67 8.56 13.21
CA ARG A 135 -8.88 8.50 14.66
C ARG A 135 -8.60 7.10 15.20
N LYS A 136 -8.85 6.87 16.50
CA LYS A 136 -8.71 5.54 17.10
C LYS A 136 -9.85 4.62 16.66
N GLY A 137 -11.09 5.13 16.65
CA GLY A 137 -12.26 4.42 16.13
C GLY A 137 -12.49 4.65 14.64
N TRP A 138 -13.23 3.72 14.02
CA TRP A 138 -13.75 3.85 12.65
C TRP A 138 -14.95 4.80 12.56
N PHE A 139 -15.75 4.90 13.63
CA PHE A 139 -16.87 5.82 13.75
C PHE A 139 -16.51 7.06 14.56
N HIS A 140 -17.30 8.12 14.40
CA HIS A 140 -17.08 9.36 15.13
C HIS A 140 -17.44 9.20 16.61
N HIS A 141 -16.52 9.64 17.48
CA HIS A 141 -16.73 9.74 18.92
C HIS A 141 -16.19 11.10 19.40
N ASP A 142 -17.02 11.87 20.10
CA ASP A 142 -16.65 13.21 20.60
C ASP A 142 -15.40 13.18 21.51
N VAL A 143 -15.19 12.06 22.23
CA VAL A 143 -14.00 11.85 23.07
C VAL A 143 -12.69 11.70 22.27
N GLU A 144 -12.80 11.46 20.96
CA GLU A 144 -11.66 11.32 20.03
C GLU A 144 -11.39 12.59 19.23
N ASP A 145 -12.15 13.68 19.42
CA ASP A 145 -11.96 14.94 18.66
C ASP A 145 -10.58 15.57 18.88
N SER A 146 -9.98 15.33 20.03
CA SER A 146 -8.61 15.73 20.35
C SER A 146 -7.56 14.68 20.00
N GLN A 147 -7.95 13.56 19.39
CA GLN A 147 -7.11 12.38 19.14
C GLN A 147 -7.00 12.04 17.64
N VAL A 148 -7.22 13.01 16.76
CA VAL A 148 -6.95 12.87 15.33
C VAL A 148 -5.44 12.64 15.14
N ARG A 149 -5.09 11.63 14.34
CA ARG A 149 -3.70 11.30 13.98
C ARG A 149 -3.00 12.52 13.39
N SER A 150 -1.73 12.66 13.73
CA SER A 150 -0.95 13.80 13.24
C SER A 150 -0.70 13.70 11.74
N VAL A 151 -0.49 14.85 11.09
CA VAL A 151 -0.13 14.91 9.67
C VAL A 151 1.16 14.14 9.37
N ASP A 152 2.16 14.20 10.27
CA ASP A 152 3.42 13.47 10.12
C ASP A 152 3.25 11.96 10.18
N GLU A 153 2.38 11.48 11.07
CA GLU A 153 2.03 10.06 11.16
C GLU A 153 1.35 9.59 9.88
N LEU A 154 0.31 10.30 9.42
CA LEU A 154 -0.41 9.94 8.19
C LEU A 154 0.50 10.01 6.95
N PHE A 155 1.41 10.98 6.90
CA PHE A 155 2.40 11.08 5.83
C PHE A 155 3.41 9.92 5.87
N SER A 156 3.79 9.46 7.07
CA SER A 156 4.61 8.26 7.24
C SER A 156 3.89 7.01 6.72
N ILE A 157 2.60 6.83 7.07
CA ILE A 157 1.77 5.73 6.56
C ILE A 157 1.63 5.81 5.04
N TRP A 158 1.40 7.00 4.48
CA TRP A 158 1.33 7.20 3.02
C TRP A 158 2.64 6.78 2.32
N LYS A 159 3.80 7.16 2.86
CA LYS A 159 5.10 6.72 2.33
C LYS A 159 5.29 5.20 2.44
N GLY A 160 4.84 4.60 3.54
CA GLY A 160 4.95 3.16 3.75
C GLY A 160 3.98 2.33 2.93
N SER A 161 2.81 2.87 2.59
CA SER A 161 1.76 2.19 1.81
C SER A 161 1.90 2.52 0.32
N VAL A 162 1.55 3.73 -0.10
CA VAL A 162 1.66 4.20 -1.50
C VAL A 162 3.09 4.16 -2.00
N GLY A 163 4.06 4.42 -1.12
CA GLY A 163 5.49 4.25 -1.41
C GLY A 163 6.05 2.88 -1.01
N GLY A 164 5.20 1.91 -0.69
CA GLY A 164 5.61 0.55 -0.33
C GLY A 164 4.78 -0.54 -1.00
N ASN A 165 4.31 -0.28 -2.21
CA ASN A 165 3.53 -1.22 -3.03
C ASN A 165 2.15 -1.63 -2.46
N ALA A 166 1.47 -0.71 -1.78
CA ALA A 166 0.08 -0.89 -1.34
C ALA A 166 -0.77 0.35 -1.64
N THR A 167 -2.09 0.17 -1.73
CA THR A 167 -3.02 1.31 -1.69
C THR A 167 -3.21 1.79 -0.24
N PHE A 168 -3.60 3.05 -0.06
CA PHE A 168 -3.88 3.64 1.24
C PHE A 168 -5.36 4.04 1.33
N LEU A 169 -6.12 3.31 2.14
CA LEU A 169 -7.53 3.57 2.43
C LEU A 169 -7.64 4.26 3.80
N LEU A 170 -7.85 5.57 3.79
CA LEU A 170 -7.97 6.37 5.01
C LEU A 170 -9.44 6.67 5.32
N ASN A 171 -9.95 6.15 6.44
CA ASN A 171 -11.27 6.49 6.96
C ASN A 171 -11.29 7.86 7.63
N VAL A 172 -12.38 8.59 7.41
CA VAL A 172 -12.67 9.88 8.01
C VAL A 172 -14.15 9.89 8.42
N PRO A 173 -14.48 9.76 9.71
CA PRO A 173 -15.86 9.55 10.12
C PRO A 173 -16.65 10.87 10.18
N PRO A 174 -17.81 10.98 9.50
CA PRO A 174 -18.75 12.06 9.75
C PRO A 174 -19.29 12.02 11.19
N ASN A 175 -19.48 13.19 11.78
CA ASN A 175 -20.08 13.37 13.09
C ASN A 175 -21.62 13.24 13.04
N ARG A 176 -22.26 13.40 14.20
CA ARG A 176 -23.74 13.27 14.34
C ARG A 176 -24.55 14.35 13.62
N ASP A 177 -23.89 15.43 13.21
CA ASP A 177 -24.50 16.49 12.40
C ASP A 177 -24.35 16.23 10.89
N GLY A 178 -23.74 15.10 10.50
CA GLY A 178 -23.49 14.73 9.12
C GLY A 178 -22.31 15.49 8.49
N LEU A 179 -21.40 16.02 9.30
CA LEU A 179 -20.25 16.81 8.86
C LEU A 179 -18.93 16.12 9.23
N LEU A 180 -17.87 16.38 8.47
CA LEU A 180 -16.51 16.08 8.94
C LEU A 180 -16.11 17.14 9.96
N ALA A 181 -15.46 16.73 11.06
CA ALA A 181 -14.99 17.68 12.06
C ALA A 181 -13.84 18.54 11.51
N ASP A 182 -13.73 19.79 11.97
CA ASP A 182 -12.73 20.74 11.49
C ASP A 182 -11.29 20.22 11.63
N ALA A 183 -11.02 19.47 12.70
CA ALA A 183 -9.72 18.86 12.94
C ALA A 183 -9.34 17.82 11.87
N ASP A 184 -10.29 16.97 11.45
CA ASP A 184 -10.07 16.02 10.36
C ASP A 184 -9.84 16.74 9.03
N VAL A 185 -10.64 17.78 8.74
CA VAL A 185 -10.50 18.59 7.52
C VAL A 185 -9.12 19.27 7.46
N GLU A 186 -8.66 19.87 8.56
CA GLU A 186 -7.34 20.51 8.64
C GLU A 186 -6.21 19.49 8.41
N VAL A 187 -6.27 18.33 9.07
CA VAL A 187 -5.26 17.28 8.94
C VAL A 187 -5.20 16.76 7.51
N LEU A 188 -6.35 16.54 6.85
CA LEU A 188 -6.42 16.09 5.47
C LEU A 188 -5.85 17.12 4.49
N ALA A 189 -6.17 18.41 4.68
CA ALA A 189 -5.62 19.49 3.85
C ALA A 189 -4.09 19.53 3.94
N ARG A 190 -3.56 19.51 5.17
CA ARG A 190 -2.11 19.53 5.42
C ARG A 190 -1.40 18.26 4.96
N LEU A 191 -2.05 17.10 5.02
CA LEU A 191 -1.54 15.87 4.42
C LEU A 191 -1.45 15.99 2.89
N GLY A 192 -2.48 16.55 2.26
CA GLY A 192 -2.50 16.85 0.84
C GLY A 192 -1.35 17.78 0.43
N GLU A 193 -1.10 18.84 1.20
CA GLU A 193 0.04 19.75 1.01
C GLU A 193 1.38 19.03 1.09
N LYS A 194 1.60 18.17 2.09
CA LYS A 194 2.84 17.38 2.22
C LYS A 194 3.06 16.42 1.06
N ILE A 195 2.01 15.77 0.58
CA ILE A 195 2.08 14.87 -0.57
C ILE A 195 2.40 15.67 -1.85
N ALA A 196 1.75 16.82 -2.03
CA ALA A 196 1.99 17.69 -3.17
C ALA A 196 3.43 18.24 -3.17
N ASP A 197 3.92 18.71 -2.03
CA ASP A 197 5.31 19.16 -1.84
C ASP A 197 6.31 18.05 -2.16
N PHE A 198 6.11 16.84 -1.62
CA PHE A 198 6.97 15.69 -1.90
C PHE A 198 7.07 15.40 -3.40
N ARG A 199 5.94 15.47 -4.12
CA ARG A 199 5.90 15.26 -5.58
C ARG A 199 6.54 16.40 -6.35
N ALA A 200 6.37 17.64 -5.91
CA ALA A 200 6.91 18.82 -6.56
C ALA A 200 8.45 18.91 -6.45
N ARG A 201 9.04 18.31 -5.41
CA ARG A 201 10.50 18.22 -5.21
C ARG A 201 11.19 17.17 -6.07
N ARG A 202 10.51 16.55 -7.06
CA ARG A 202 11.15 15.69 -8.05
C ARG A 202 12.24 16.48 -8.80
N ILE A 203 13.45 15.92 -8.84
CA ILE A 203 14.57 16.54 -9.56
C ILE A 203 14.57 16.02 -11.00
N GLU A 204 14.59 16.94 -11.97
CA GLU A 204 14.86 16.62 -13.36
C GLU A 204 16.31 16.15 -13.54
N ALA A 205 16.49 14.99 -14.16
CA ALA A 205 17.78 14.34 -14.30
C ALA A 205 17.96 13.78 -15.71
N PHE A 206 19.21 13.79 -16.20
CA PHE A 206 19.57 13.05 -17.39
C PHE A 206 19.60 11.56 -17.04
N ARG A 207 18.58 10.84 -17.51
CA ARG A 207 18.44 9.39 -17.31
C ARG A 207 19.21 8.62 -18.38
N LYS A 208 20.03 7.67 -17.96
CA LYS A 208 20.67 6.66 -18.81
C LYS A 208 20.44 5.28 -18.21
N ASP A 209 19.82 4.41 -19.01
CA ASP A 209 19.58 3.01 -18.65
C ASP A 209 20.60 2.14 -19.40
N ASP A 210 21.30 1.27 -18.67
CA ASP A 210 22.33 0.37 -19.21
C ASP A 210 22.27 -0.98 -18.47
N GLY A 211 21.76 -2.00 -19.16
CA GLY A 211 21.54 -3.33 -18.57
C GLY A 211 20.62 -3.28 -17.35
N ASN A 212 21.17 -3.63 -16.18
CA ASN A 212 20.44 -3.63 -14.91
C ASN A 212 20.59 -2.32 -14.11
N THR A 213 21.16 -1.28 -14.72
CA THR A 213 21.54 -0.04 -14.04
C THR A 213 20.82 1.16 -14.64
N VAL A 214 20.20 1.96 -13.79
CA VAL A 214 19.66 3.29 -14.12
C VAL A 214 20.54 4.35 -13.49
N THR A 215 21.05 5.26 -14.32
CA THR A 215 21.87 6.39 -13.87
C THR A 215 21.10 7.69 -14.06
N LEU A 216 20.96 8.45 -12.97
CA LEU A 216 20.34 9.77 -12.92
C LEU A 216 21.43 10.81 -12.67
N ARG A 217 21.74 11.62 -13.68
CA ARG A 217 22.78 12.66 -13.59
C ARG A 217 22.16 14.05 -13.54
N PHE A 218 22.76 14.93 -12.73
CA PHE A 218 22.35 16.32 -12.57
C PHE A 218 23.39 17.28 -13.15
N ASP A 219 22.95 18.45 -13.63
CA ASP A 219 23.86 19.49 -14.14
C ASP A 219 24.67 20.15 -13.03
N THR A 220 24.06 20.30 -11.86
CA THR A 220 24.67 20.84 -10.65
C THR A 220 24.49 19.83 -9.51
N PRO A 221 25.37 19.85 -8.48
CA PRO A 221 25.16 19.04 -7.30
C PRO A 221 23.78 19.30 -6.68
N ARG A 222 23.03 18.23 -6.43
CA ARG A 222 21.69 18.27 -5.82
C ARG A 222 21.68 17.52 -4.50
N THR A 223 20.95 18.06 -3.51
CA THR A 223 20.75 17.40 -2.22
C THR A 223 19.51 16.53 -2.30
N VAL A 224 19.70 15.22 -2.28
CA VAL A 224 18.64 14.21 -2.44
C VAL A 224 18.19 13.72 -1.07
N SER A 225 16.88 13.64 -0.84
CA SER A 225 16.28 13.09 0.39
C SER A 225 15.57 11.75 0.19
N ALA A 226 15.15 11.43 -1.03
CA ALA A 226 14.54 10.14 -1.34
C ALA A 226 14.78 9.72 -2.79
N VAL A 227 14.67 8.41 -3.04
CA VAL A 227 14.72 7.78 -4.35
C VAL A 227 13.41 7.03 -4.57
N VAL A 228 12.80 7.17 -5.74
CA VAL A 228 11.53 6.50 -6.07
C VAL A 228 11.73 5.58 -7.25
N LEU A 229 11.26 4.33 -7.10
CA LEU A 229 11.28 3.29 -8.13
C LEU A 229 9.84 2.83 -8.42
N GLU A 230 9.50 2.65 -9.69
CA GLU A 230 8.20 2.16 -10.13
C GLU A 230 8.42 1.06 -11.17
N GLU A 231 7.94 -0.16 -10.91
CA GLU A 231 7.91 -1.22 -11.93
C GLU A 231 6.72 -1.01 -12.87
N ASP A 232 6.87 -1.41 -14.13
CA ASP A 232 5.72 -1.61 -15.02
C ASP A 232 4.99 -2.90 -14.59
N ILE A 233 4.09 -2.75 -13.61
CA ILE A 233 3.35 -3.87 -13.03
C ILE A 233 2.39 -4.55 -14.01
N ALA A 234 2.12 -3.97 -15.19
CA ALA A 234 1.40 -4.69 -16.25
C ALA A 234 2.21 -5.90 -16.77
N GLN A 235 3.53 -5.90 -16.55
CA GLN A 235 4.45 -7.00 -16.85
C GLN A 235 4.75 -7.89 -15.62
N GLY A 236 4.06 -7.64 -14.49
CA GLY A 236 4.25 -8.31 -13.20
C GLY A 236 5.23 -7.59 -12.27
N GLN A 237 5.35 -8.10 -11.05
CA GLN A 237 6.30 -7.63 -10.02
C GLN A 237 7.53 -8.53 -10.02
N ARG A 238 8.72 -7.98 -10.27
CA ARG A 238 9.91 -8.79 -10.55
C ARG A 238 11.15 -8.41 -9.75
N ILE A 239 11.32 -7.16 -9.31
CA ILE A 239 12.51 -6.76 -8.56
C ILE A 239 12.51 -7.42 -7.17
N ASP A 240 13.54 -8.21 -6.88
CA ASP A 240 13.79 -8.79 -5.55
C ASP A 240 14.76 -7.90 -4.74
N GLU A 241 15.68 -7.21 -5.42
CA GLU A 241 16.69 -6.36 -4.78
C GLU A 241 17.24 -5.30 -5.75
N ALA A 242 17.34 -4.06 -5.28
CA ALA A 242 18.00 -2.95 -5.94
C ALA A 242 18.88 -2.18 -4.95
N VAL A 243 20.06 -1.77 -5.42
CA VAL A 243 21.04 -0.97 -4.67
C VAL A 243 21.04 0.44 -5.21
N VAL A 244 21.01 1.43 -4.32
CA VAL A 244 21.13 2.83 -4.68
C VAL A 244 22.47 3.37 -4.20
N ALA A 245 23.25 3.89 -5.14
CA ALA A 245 24.52 4.54 -4.88
C ALA A 245 24.49 6.01 -5.31
N SER A 246 25.28 6.85 -4.64
CA SER A 246 25.51 8.24 -5.01
C SER A 246 26.95 8.45 -5.44
N CYS A 247 27.16 9.45 -6.31
CA CYS A 247 28.49 9.95 -6.66
C CYS A 247 28.52 11.46 -6.44
N ALA A 248 29.43 11.92 -5.58
CA ALA A 248 29.81 13.32 -5.53
C ALA A 248 30.76 13.65 -6.69
N ASN A 249 30.88 14.93 -7.07
CA ASN A 249 31.63 15.37 -8.25
C ASN A 249 33.07 14.80 -8.29
N GLY A 250 33.31 13.78 -9.13
CA GLY A 250 34.60 13.11 -9.28
C GLY A 250 35.01 12.16 -8.13
N GLY A 251 34.11 11.87 -7.19
CA GLY A 251 34.33 10.95 -6.08
C GLY A 251 33.88 9.53 -6.38
N ASP A 252 34.28 8.60 -5.50
CA ASP A 252 33.88 7.19 -5.57
C ASP A 252 32.38 7.00 -5.30
N GLU A 253 31.85 5.89 -5.81
CA GLU A 253 30.47 5.46 -5.52
C GLU A 253 30.30 5.05 -4.06
N GLN A 254 29.23 5.55 -3.44
CA GLN A 254 28.85 5.23 -2.07
C GLN A 254 27.42 4.68 -2.08
N GLU A 255 27.20 3.47 -1.55
CA GLU A 255 25.86 2.93 -1.32
C GLU A 255 25.14 3.80 -0.29
N ILE A 256 23.97 4.34 -0.66
CA ILE A 256 23.17 5.24 0.18
C ILE A 256 21.85 4.60 0.61
N ALA A 257 21.38 3.59 -0.11
CA ALA A 257 20.20 2.83 0.28
C ALA A 257 20.10 1.51 -0.48
N ARG A 258 19.22 0.64 0.02
CA ARG A 258 18.84 -0.62 -0.61
C ARG A 258 17.32 -0.75 -0.58
N ALA A 259 16.75 -1.24 -1.67
CA ALA A 259 15.36 -1.61 -1.76
C ALA A 259 15.24 -3.09 -2.13
N HIS A 260 14.14 -3.68 -1.69
CA HIS A 260 13.77 -5.05 -2.02
C HIS A 260 12.56 -4.98 -2.96
N SER A 261 11.42 -5.56 -2.59
CA SER A 261 10.20 -5.49 -3.42
C SER A 261 9.88 -4.05 -3.85
N VAL A 262 9.69 -3.83 -5.16
CA VAL A 262 9.32 -2.51 -5.70
C VAL A 262 7.83 -2.46 -6.05
N GLY A 263 7.39 -3.26 -7.02
CA GLY A 263 6.01 -3.26 -7.50
C GLY A 263 5.58 -1.90 -8.05
N TYR A 264 4.35 -1.48 -7.75
CA TYR A 264 3.76 -0.26 -8.25
C TYR A 264 4.62 0.97 -7.95
N ARG A 265 5.11 1.08 -6.71
CA ARG A 265 5.99 2.16 -6.28
C ARG A 265 6.72 1.80 -4.98
N ARG A 266 8.02 2.14 -4.95
CA ARG A 266 8.86 2.14 -3.74
C ARG A 266 9.49 3.51 -3.54
N ILE A 267 9.15 4.17 -2.42
CA ILE A 267 9.79 5.39 -1.94
C ILE A 267 10.85 4.99 -0.91
N ILE A 268 12.11 5.26 -1.22
CA ILE A 268 13.26 5.00 -0.37
C ILE A 268 13.67 6.35 0.25
N THR A 269 13.19 6.63 1.46
CA THR A 269 13.65 7.83 2.21
C THR A 269 15.05 7.56 2.74
N LEU A 270 16.01 8.46 2.46
CA LEU A 270 17.37 8.34 2.96
C LEU A 270 17.43 8.71 4.44
N GLU A 271 18.28 8.03 5.22
CA GLU A 271 18.49 8.36 6.65
C GLU A 271 18.99 9.81 6.83
N LYS A 272 19.81 10.27 5.90
CA LYS A 272 20.31 11.64 5.80
C LYS A 272 20.31 12.08 4.35
N PRO A 273 19.95 13.33 4.04
CA PRO A 273 20.09 13.84 2.69
C PRO A 273 21.55 13.78 2.21
N VAL A 274 21.74 13.47 0.93
CA VAL A 274 23.06 13.34 0.30
C VAL A 274 23.17 14.31 -0.87
N THR A 275 24.23 15.12 -0.89
CA THR A 275 24.55 15.97 -2.04
C THR A 275 25.36 15.18 -3.06
N ALA A 276 24.81 15.04 -4.27
CA ALA A 276 25.41 14.24 -5.33
C ALA A 276 25.28 14.92 -6.69
N THR A 277 26.18 14.60 -7.62
CA THR A 277 26.04 14.92 -9.05
C THR A 277 25.39 13.80 -9.84
N GLN A 278 25.33 12.60 -9.26
CA GLN A 278 24.74 11.42 -9.85
C GLN A 278 24.17 10.50 -8.79
N VAL A 279 23.02 9.90 -9.07
CA VAL A 279 22.46 8.76 -8.34
C VAL A 279 22.35 7.58 -9.30
N ARG A 280 22.75 6.39 -8.85
CA ARG A 280 22.68 5.16 -9.62
C ARG A 280 21.83 4.13 -8.88
N VAL A 281 20.92 3.51 -9.60
CA VAL A 281 20.10 2.40 -9.13
C VAL A 281 20.51 1.15 -9.91
N THR A 282 20.96 0.11 -9.21
CA THR A 282 21.36 -1.16 -9.81
C THR A 282 20.45 -2.27 -9.30
N VAL A 283 19.65 -2.87 -10.19
CA VAL A 283 18.85 -4.04 -9.87
C VAL A 283 19.76 -5.27 -9.79
N THR A 284 20.05 -5.73 -8.57
CA THR A 284 20.98 -6.84 -8.32
C THR A 284 20.29 -8.20 -8.38
N LYS A 285 18.99 -8.27 -8.08
CA LYS A 285 18.20 -9.51 -8.16
C LYS A 285 16.80 -9.23 -8.71
N SER A 286 16.36 -10.08 -9.63
CA SER A 286 15.00 -10.02 -10.20
C SER A 286 14.48 -11.39 -10.62
N ARG A 287 13.16 -11.49 -10.79
CA ARG A 287 12.42 -12.66 -11.26
C ARG A 287 12.26 -12.58 -12.77
N GLN A 288 13.20 -13.18 -13.51
CA GLN A 288 13.21 -13.20 -14.98
C GLN A 288 13.28 -11.79 -15.60
N GLY A 289 14.28 -11.01 -15.21
CA GLY A 289 14.44 -9.61 -15.63
C GLY A 289 13.46 -8.68 -14.92
N PHE A 290 13.42 -7.41 -15.34
CA PHE A 290 12.54 -6.39 -14.75
C PHE A 290 12.16 -5.34 -15.80
N TYR A 291 11.08 -4.59 -15.53
CA TYR A 291 10.64 -3.47 -16.34
C TYR A 291 10.36 -2.29 -15.41
N LEU A 292 11.07 -1.18 -15.58
CA LEU A 292 10.82 0.04 -14.82
C LEU A 292 9.91 0.97 -15.62
N ALA A 293 8.80 1.38 -15.01
CA ALA A 293 7.98 2.49 -15.50
C ALA A 293 8.69 3.82 -15.24
N ASP A 294 9.24 4.01 -14.04
CA ASP A 294 9.99 5.21 -13.69
C ASP A 294 11.05 4.95 -12.61
N ALA A 295 12.06 5.83 -12.57
CA ALA A 295 13.05 5.91 -11.51
C ALA A 295 13.51 7.38 -11.40
N TYR A 296 13.32 7.99 -10.24
CA TYR A 296 13.64 9.40 -10.02
C TYR A 296 14.03 9.68 -8.58
N VAL A 297 14.49 10.90 -8.30
CA VAL A 297 14.90 11.34 -6.96
C VAL A 297 14.14 12.56 -6.51
N ILE A 298 14.08 12.75 -5.19
CA ILE A 298 13.39 13.86 -4.52
C ILE A 298 14.43 14.74 -3.82
N GLU A 299 14.34 16.05 -4.05
CA GLU A 299 15.16 17.07 -3.40
C GLU A 299 14.87 17.15 -1.89
N ALA A 300 15.87 17.48 -1.08
CA ALA A 300 15.75 17.61 0.37
C ALA A 300 15.02 18.88 0.82
#